data_AF-A0A961HYB6-F1
#
_entry.id   AF-A0A961HYB6-F1
#
_cell.length_a   1.000
_cell.length_b   1.000
_cell.length_c   1.000
_cell.angle_alpha   90.00
_cell.angle_beta   90.00
_cell.angle_gamma   90.00
#
_symmetry.space_group_name_H-M   'P 1'
#
loop_
_entity.id
_entity.type
_entity.pdbx_description
1 polymer ?
#
loop_
_entity_poly.entity_id
_entity_poly.type
_entity_poly.pdbx_seq_one_letter_code
_entity_poly.pdbx_strand_id
1 'polypeptide(L)'
;MHPQLPRHRPARRFRRATAALLRRFARDEDGALLIFGLYVFLIILMVGGIGVDLMRFERDRSELQYTLDRAVLAAADLDQPLPPKDVVRDYFSKSNLGEYLNEPSVVQGVNFRNVSATAQAVIPTQFMHLTGVDTLTAPAAGAAEERVPKVEISLVLDISGSMRDHGRMDALRPAAKNFVSMVLKGDAKKNTSINLIPYAGQTNPGPWMFDRLNGVRFGTTGGDIFPEWSEGIDSVTLWFDRDGDGDIDYSAKIEGYPAGEVDGLNKDDLDDYFEYAVDHLRRTDSELQSDTDVVGATIQGGTRATEFFSADGSAGSGPTDIDEVDAVIQFDAFYASVIRNDLASCPEISSGDFTRAGLPSEASYAQVAHFMNWKIASAVMDWGWCPQNQSSIVYASNNETQINDMIQSMRMHDGTGTHYAMKWALALLNPSANATFEAMEEDGLIPEEFANRPAAWTDTETVKYIILMTDGQITEQVRPKETLHPKNPTNELNEGRKDDRTQITSASTNVNRFYTQCNLAKNPSRNIIIYTIAFDAPSDAKTQMKTCASSASHFFVAGTKDIAEVFSNIARQINELKLVN
;
A
#
# COMPACT_ATOMS: atom_id res chain seq x y z
N MET A 1 -39.33 90.02 122.16
CA MET A 1 -40.06 88.73 122.26
C MET A 1 -40.34 88.26 120.83
N HIS A 2 -39.88 87.04 120.48
CA HIS A 2 -40.15 86.27 119.25
C HIS A 2 -39.51 86.68 117.88
N PRO A 3 -39.28 85.70 116.94
CA PRO A 3 -37.94 85.36 116.38
C PRO A 3 -37.86 85.10 114.83
N GLN A 4 -36.75 84.46 114.37
CA GLN A 4 -36.44 83.77 113.07
C GLN A 4 -35.62 84.58 112.01
N LEU A 5 -34.65 84.04 111.23
CA LEU A 5 -34.53 82.81 110.39
C LEU A 5 -33.04 82.40 110.11
N PRO A 6 -32.74 81.16 109.60
CA PRO A 6 -31.38 80.71 109.24
C PRO A 6 -31.02 80.86 107.73
N ARG A 7 -29.71 80.93 107.40
CA ARG A 7 -29.15 81.10 106.04
C ARG A 7 -28.62 79.77 105.42
N HIS A 8 -28.93 79.52 104.15
CA HIS A 8 -28.44 78.41 103.32
C HIS A 8 -27.03 78.64 102.71
N ARG A 9 -26.28 77.55 102.44
CA ARG A 9 -24.99 77.49 101.72
C ARG A 9 -25.16 77.00 100.26
N PRO A 10 -24.34 77.44 99.28
CA PRO A 10 -24.48 77.01 97.88
C PRO A 10 -23.55 75.84 97.46
N ALA A 11 -23.96 75.18 96.38
CA ALA A 11 -23.40 73.98 95.78
C ALA A 11 -22.12 74.21 94.95
N ARG A 12 -21.10 73.34 95.11
CA ARG A 12 -19.84 73.38 94.34
C ARG A 12 -19.18 71.99 94.25
N ARG A 13 -19.82 70.98 93.63
CA ARG A 13 -19.20 69.64 93.48
C ARG A 13 -19.39 68.88 92.16
N PHE A 14 -20.16 69.38 91.18
CA PHE A 14 -20.50 68.58 89.98
C PHE A 14 -19.56 68.72 88.76
N ARG A 15 -18.59 69.64 88.72
CA ARG A 15 -17.78 69.92 87.51
C ARG A 15 -16.45 69.15 87.35
N ARG A 16 -15.98 68.39 88.34
CA ARG A 16 -14.66 67.72 88.28
C ARG A 16 -14.68 66.25 87.84
N ALA A 17 -15.81 65.54 87.96
CA ALA A 17 -15.89 64.11 87.63
C ALA A 17 -15.93 63.83 86.11
N THR A 18 -16.54 64.71 85.32
CA THR A 18 -16.69 64.57 83.86
C THR A 18 -15.38 64.78 83.09
N ALA A 19 -14.51 65.69 83.56
CA ALA A 19 -13.21 65.95 82.91
C ALA A 19 -12.20 64.79 83.09
N ALA A 20 -12.31 64.01 84.17
CA ALA A 20 -11.43 62.87 84.43
C ALA A 20 -11.79 61.62 83.60
N LEU A 21 -13.09 61.39 83.38
CA LEU A 21 -13.58 60.32 82.49
C LEU A 21 -13.19 60.55 81.02
N LEU A 22 -13.29 61.80 80.53
CA LEU A 22 -12.92 62.16 79.17
C LEU A 22 -11.41 62.05 78.90
N ARG A 23 -10.57 62.36 79.91
CA ARG A 23 -9.11 62.19 79.80
C ARG A 23 -8.67 60.72 79.84
N ARG A 24 -9.45 59.85 80.49
CA ARG A 24 -9.18 58.41 80.54
C ARG A 24 -9.58 57.72 79.23
N PHE A 25 -10.71 58.13 78.63
CA PHE A 25 -11.14 57.67 77.30
C PHE A 25 -10.16 58.08 76.20
N ALA A 26 -9.59 59.29 76.27
CA ALA A 26 -8.61 59.77 75.28
C ALA A 26 -7.22 59.09 75.36
N ARG A 27 -6.98 58.24 76.37
CA ARG A 27 -5.72 57.51 76.58
C ARG A 27 -5.89 55.98 76.52
N ASP A 28 -7.07 55.51 76.14
CA ASP A 28 -7.40 54.09 76.09
C ASP A 28 -6.94 53.50 74.74
N GLU A 29 -5.90 52.65 74.76
CA GLU A 29 -5.31 52.03 73.55
C GLU A 29 -5.84 50.61 73.27
N ASP A 30 -6.74 50.08 74.12
CA ASP A 30 -7.32 48.74 74.02
C ASP A 30 -8.11 48.50 72.71
N GLY A 31 -8.45 49.55 71.96
CA GLY A 31 -9.12 49.49 70.65
C GLY A 31 -8.20 49.31 69.43
N ALA A 32 -6.89 49.46 69.57
CA ALA A 32 -5.97 49.40 68.41
C ALA A 32 -5.91 47.99 67.77
N LEU A 33 -5.99 46.94 68.58
CA LEU A 33 -6.07 45.54 68.12
C LEU A 33 -7.41 45.22 67.43
N LEU A 34 -8.51 45.89 67.82
CA LEU A 34 -9.81 45.75 67.15
C LEU A 34 -9.78 46.32 65.74
N ILE A 35 -9.15 47.48 65.54
CA ILE A 35 -8.99 48.08 64.21
C ILE A 35 -8.13 47.17 63.33
N PHE A 36 -6.99 46.71 63.84
CA PHE A 36 -6.12 45.78 63.10
C PHE A 36 -6.82 44.45 62.78
N GLY A 37 -7.52 43.85 63.75
CA GLY A 37 -8.29 42.62 63.55
C GLY A 37 -9.42 42.77 62.54
N LEU A 38 -10.08 43.94 62.49
CA LEU A 38 -11.09 44.26 61.49
C LEU A 38 -10.48 44.33 60.07
N TYR A 39 -9.31 44.94 59.92
CA TYR A 39 -8.60 44.97 58.62
C TYR A 39 -8.19 43.57 58.16
N VAL A 40 -7.63 42.74 59.05
CA VAL A 40 -7.27 41.34 58.71
C VAL A 40 -8.52 40.53 58.35
N PHE A 41 -9.61 40.70 59.09
CA PHE A 41 -10.88 40.04 58.79
C PHE A 41 -11.43 40.45 57.41
N LEU A 42 -11.40 41.75 57.08
CA LEU A 42 -11.81 42.24 55.76
C LEU A 42 -10.92 41.71 54.65
N ILE A 43 -9.60 41.59 54.87
CA ILE A 43 -8.67 41.01 53.91
C ILE A 43 -8.96 39.52 53.69
N ILE A 44 -9.23 38.74 54.75
CA ILE A 44 -9.60 37.32 54.62
C ILE A 44 -10.89 37.16 53.82
N LEU A 45 -11.90 37.99 54.08
CA LEU A 45 -13.15 37.98 53.30
C LEU A 45 -12.92 38.37 51.84
N MET A 46 -12.06 39.36 51.57
CA MET A 46 -11.70 39.77 50.22
C MET A 46 -10.98 38.65 49.47
N VAL A 47 -9.96 38.03 50.07
CA VAL A 47 -9.21 36.91 49.46
C VAL A 47 -10.10 35.70 49.25
N GLY A 48 -10.96 35.36 50.23
CA GLY A 48 -11.95 34.30 50.09
C GLY A 48 -12.96 34.58 48.97
N GLY A 49 -13.43 35.82 48.88
CA GLY A 49 -14.33 36.28 47.82
C GLY A 49 -13.71 36.19 46.42
N ILE A 50 -12.46 36.62 46.26
CA ILE A 50 -11.67 36.45 45.03
C ILE A 50 -11.58 34.96 44.66
N GLY A 51 -11.34 34.10 45.65
CA GLY A 51 -11.31 32.64 45.45
C GLY A 51 -12.64 32.09 44.91
N VAL A 52 -13.77 32.55 45.42
CA VAL A 52 -15.10 32.16 44.94
C VAL A 52 -15.35 32.65 43.51
N ASP A 53 -15.02 33.91 43.21
CA ASP A 53 -15.16 34.46 41.86
C ASP A 53 -14.29 33.71 40.85
N LEU A 54 -13.05 33.36 41.22
CA LEU A 54 -12.15 32.59 40.38
C LEU A 54 -12.66 31.15 40.17
N MET A 55 -13.19 30.50 41.20
CA MET A 55 -13.78 29.15 41.08
C MET A 55 -14.99 29.14 40.13
N ARG A 56 -15.84 30.18 40.19
CA ARG A 56 -16.99 30.30 39.28
C ARG A 56 -16.52 30.59 37.86
N PHE A 57 -15.55 31.50 37.69
CA PHE A 57 -14.94 31.78 36.40
C PHE A 57 -14.37 30.51 35.75
N GLU A 58 -13.58 29.73 36.49
CA GLU A 58 -12.98 28.50 35.96
C GLU A 58 -14.01 27.42 35.65
N ARG A 59 -15.08 27.30 36.45
CA ARG A 59 -16.20 26.41 36.16
C ARG A 59 -16.85 26.75 34.81
N ASP A 60 -17.20 28.01 34.63
CA ASP A 60 -17.93 28.48 33.44
C ASP A 60 -17.03 28.43 32.20
N ARG A 61 -15.75 28.82 32.33
CA ARG A 61 -14.74 28.68 31.27
C ARG A 61 -14.59 27.23 30.82
N SER A 62 -14.53 26.30 31.77
CA SER A 62 -14.40 24.86 31.49
C SER A 62 -15.65 24.30 30.81
N GLU A 63 -16.85 24.70 31.24
CA GLU A 63 -18.13 24.29 30.65
C GLU A 63 -18.28 24.81 29.20
N LEU A 64 -17.86 26.05 28.96
CA LEU A 64 -17.86 26.66 27.62
C LEU A 64 -16.90 25.93 26.67
N GLN A 65 -15.66 25.68 27.11
CA GLN A 65 -14.67 24.95 26.30
C GLN A 65 -15.12 23.52 26.02
N TYR A 66 -15.62 22.81 27.04
CA TYR A 66 -16.10 21.43 26.89
C TYR A 66 -17.25 21.31 25.88
N THR A 67 -18.20 22.26 25.90
CA THR A 67 -19.29 22.29 24.92
C THR A 67 -18.76 22.58 23.52
N LEU A 68 -17.82 23.51 23.40
CA LEU A 68 -17.18 23.86 22.14
C LEU A 68 -16.48 22.67 21.50
N ASP A 69 -15.64 21.95 22.25
CA ASP A 69 -14.87 20.81 21.75
C ASP A 69 -15.79 19.69 21.21
N ARG A 70 -16.86 19.39 21.96
CA ARG A 70 -17.86 18.40 21.52
C ARG A 70 -18.63 18.85 20.29
N ALA A 71 -18.93 20.14 20.18
CA ALA A 71 -19.66 20.72 19.08
C ALA A 71 -18.84 20.69 17.78
N VAL A 72 -17.58 21.12 17.83
CA VAL A 72 -16.71 21.10 16.63
C VAL A 72 -16.40 19.68 16.19
N LEU A 73 -16.16 18.75 17.12
CA LEU A 73 -15.91 17.34 16.80
C LEU A 73 -17.11 16.70 16.08
N ALA A 74 -18.32 16.87 16.61
CA ALA A 74 -19.54 16.32 16.01
C ALA A 74 -19.94 16.99 14.69
N ALA A 75 -19.56 18.26 14.50
CA ALA A 75 -19.81 19.00 13.27
C ALA A 75 -18.79 18.68 12.16
N ALA A 76 -17.55 18.36 12.54
CA ALA A 76 -16.51 17.91 11.62
C ALA A 76 -16.79 16.53 11.04
N ASP A 77 -17.58 15.71 11.72
CA ASP A 77 -17.98 14.36 11.29
C ASP A 77 -18.55 14.35 9.85
N LEU A 78 -17.94 13.62 8.91
CA LEU A 78 -18.35 13.54 7.51
C LEU A 78 -19.67 12.80 7.31
N ASP A 79 -19.99 11.84 8.18
CA ASP A 79 -21.25 11.09 8.16
C ASP A 79 -22.41 11.91 8.74
N GLN A 80 -22.13 13.08 9.33
CA GLN A 80 -23.15 13.99 9.86
C GLN A 80 -24.05 14.53 8.72
N PRO A 81 -25.36 14.20 8.72
CA PRO A 81 -26.28 14.63 7.66
C PRO A 81 -26.71 16.10 7.78
N LEU A 82 -26.52 16.72 8.95
CA LEU A 82 -26.91 18.11 9.19
C LEU A 82 -25.81 19.11 8.76
N PRO A 83 -26.18 20.35 8.39
CA PRO A 83 -25.20 21.39 8.09
C PRO A 83 -24.26 21.65 9.30
N PRO A 84 -22.92 21.71 9.11
CA PRO A 84 -21.98 21.74 10.24
C PRO A 84 -22.16 22.93 11.18
N LYS A 85 -22.48 24.11 10.63
CA LYS A 85 -22.77 25.32 11.43
C LYS A 85 -23.98 25.12 12.35
N ASP A 86 -24.99 24.42 11.86
CA ASP A 86 -26.23 24.19 12.60
C ASP A 86 -26.01 23.15 13.70
N VAL A 87 -25.14 22.17 13.47
CA VAL A 87 -24.70 21.22 14.52
C VAL A 87 -24.00 21.95 15.66
N VAL A 88 -23.06 22.86 15.35
CA VAL A 88 -22.39 23.65 16.41
C VAL A 88 -23.41 24.50 17.20
N ARG A 89 -24.32 25.17 16.50
CA ARG A 89 -25.39 25.95 17.14
C ARG A 89 -26.32 25.10 18.00
N ASP A 90 -26.67 23.89 17.54
CA ASP A 90 -27.54 22.96 18.26
C ASP A 90 -26.91 22.54 19.60
N TYR A 91 -25.62 22.19 19.60
CA TYR A 91 -24.88 21.86 20.83
C TYR A 91 -24.90 23.00 21.84
N PHE A 92 -24.59 24.23 21.40
CA PHE A 92 -24.62 25.40 22.27
C PHE A 92 -26.03 25.75 22.74
N SER A 93 -27.06 25.55 21.91
CA SER A 93 -28.46 25.77 22.31
C SER A 93 -28.90 24.78 23.39
N LYS A 94 -28.51 23.50 23.28
CA LYS A 94 -28.82 22.44 24.25
C LYS A 94 -28.10 22.63 25.59
N SER A 95 -26.89 23.19 25.57
CA SER A 95 -26.17 23.59 26.79
C SER A 95 -26.62 24.94 27.37
N ASN A 96 -27.58 25.63 26.73
CA ASN A 96 -28.00 26.98 27.11
C ASN A 96 -26.85 28.01 27.09
N LEU A 97 -25.92 27.87 26.13
CA LEU A 97 -24.73 28.71 25.94
C LEU A 97 -24.75 29.48 24.61
N GLY A 98 -25.85 29.40 23.85
CA GLY A 98 -25.95 29.94 22.48
C GLY A 98 -25.64 31.44 22.35
N GLU A 99 -25.85 32.23 23.40
CA GLU A 99 -25.55 33.67 23.42
C GLU A 99 -24.05 33.98 23.43
N TYR A 100 -23.20 33.02 23.83
CA TYR A 100 -21.75 33.20 23.92
C TYR A 100 -21.02 32.79 22.64
N LEU A 101 -21.71 32.14 21.70
CA LEU A 101 -21.12 31.57 20.48
C LEU A 101 -20.96 32.63 19.38
N ASN A 102 -19.76 32.76 18.82
CA ASN A 102 -19.53 33.50 17.58
C ASN A 102 -19.85 32.63 16.36
N GLU A 103 -20.02 33.27 15.20
CA GLU A 103 -20.33 32.55 13.95
C GLU A 103 -19.28 31.46 13.64
N PRO A 104 -19.66 30.17 13.56
CA PRO A 104 -18.73 29.09 13.25
C PRO A 104 -18.19 29.21 11.81
N SER A 105 -16.93 28.84 11.62
CA SER A 105 -16.27 28.77 10.32
C SER A 105 -16.19 27.32 9.86
N VAL A 106 -16.47 27.08 8.59
CA VAL A 106 -16.42 25.75 7.97
C VAL A 106 -15.63 25.85 6.68
N VAL A 107 -14.58 25.05 6.58
CA VAL A 107 -13.83 24.80 5.34
C VAL A 107 -14.07 23.36 4.97
N GLN A 108 -14.70 23.12 3.82
CA GLN A 108 -15.03 21.78 3.35
C GLN A 108 -14.48 21.56 1.94
N GLY A 109 -13.94 20.36 1.71
CA GLY A 109 -13.57 19.84 0.39
C GLY A 109 -14.34 18.57 0.08
N VAL A 110 -13.92 17.85 -0.97
CA VAL A 110 -14.57 16.58 -1.38
C VAL A 110 -14.41 15.50 -0.31
N ASN A 111 -13.25 15.48 0.36
CA ASN A 111 -12.85 14.39 1.27
C ASN A 111 -12.50 14.88 2.68
N PHE A 112 -12.77 16.14 3.02
CA PHE A 112 -12.48 16.65 4.36
C PHE A 112 -13.45 17.76 4.76
N ARG A 113 -13.60 17.92 6.08
CA ARG A 113 -14.37 18.98 6.71
C ARG A 113 -13.64 19.47 7.94
N ASN A 114 -13.26 20.75 7.91
CA ASN A 114 -12.68 21.46 9.05
C ASN A 114 -13.71 22.45 9.58
N VAL A 115 -14.05 22.32 10.86
CA VAL A 115 -15.00 23.18 11.57
C VAL A 115 -14.26 23.85 12.71
N SER A 116 -14.29 25.17 12.74
CA SER A 116 -13.75 25.97 13.83
C SER A 116 -14.81 26.88 14.43
N ALA A 117 -14.75 27.06 15.75
CA ALA A 117 -15.67 27.90 16.48
C ALA A 117 -14.93 28.66 17.58
N THR A 118 -15.48 29.83 17.93
CA THR A 118 -15.03 30.60 19.09
C THR A 118 -16.25 31.00 19.90
N ALA A 119 -16.11 31.03 21.22
CA ALA A 119 -17.12 31.50 22.13
C ALA A 119 -16.50 32.37 23.22
N GLN A 120 -17.27 33.31 23.76
CA GLN A 120 -16.79 34.24 24.79
C GLN A 120 -17.90 34.53 25.79
N ALA A 121 -17.66 34.20 27.06
CA ALA A 121 -18.56 34.53 28.16
C ALA A 121 -17.98 35.67 29.01
N VAL A 122 -18.82 36.66 29.34
CA VAL A 122 -18.47 37.75 30.26
C VAL A 122 -19.14 37.48 31.60
N ILE A 123 -18.34 37.12 32.59
CA ILE A 123 -18.80 36.65 33.90
C ILE A 123 -18.69 37.80 34.90
N PRO A 124 -19.80 38.28 35.49
CA PRO A 124 -19.76 39.32 36.50
C PRO A 124 -19.12 38.80 37.79
N THR A 125 -18.22 39.58 38.38
CA THR A 125 -17.60 39.24 39.66
C THR A 125 -18.50 39.67 40.83
N GLN A 126 -18.56 38.88 41.89
CA GLN A 126 -19.38 39.21 43.06
C GLN A 126 -18.58 39.95 44.13
N PHE A 127 -17.31 39.59 44.30
CA PHE A 127 -16.42 40.13 45.32
C PHE A 127 -15.29 40.96 44.72
N MET A 128 -14.73 40.56 43.56
CA MET A 128 -13.67 41.31 42.88
C MET A 128 -14.12 42.70 42.40
N HIS A 129 -15.42 42.91 42.22
CA HIS A 129 -16.00 44.23 41.95
C HIS A 129 -15.63 45.25 43.04
N LEU A 130 -15.52 44.81 44.30
CA LEU A 130 -15.09 45.65 45.43
C LEU A 130 -13.64 46.13 45.31
N THR A 131 -12.84 45.48 44.46
CA THR A 131 -11.45 45.84 44.15
C THR A 131 -11.30 46.54 42.79
N GLY A 132 -12.42 46.83 42.12
CA GLY A 132 -12.46 47.52 40.82
C GLY A 132 -12.41 46.61 39.58
N VAL A 133 -12.61 45.29 39.74
CA VAL A 133 -12.69 44.34 38.62
C VAL A 133 -14.11 43.82 38.51
N ASP A 134 -14.90 44.38 37.61
CA ASP A 134 -16.35 44.16 37.54
C ASP A 134 -16.73 42.85 36.83
N THR A 135 -15.88 42.40 35.90
CA THR A 135 -16.13 41.23 35.05
C THR A 135 -14.85 40.50 34.71
N LEU A 136 -14.95 39.18 34.52
CA LEU A 136 -13.91 38.34 33.94
C LEU A 136 -14.39 37.78 32.61
N THR A 137 -13.53 37.76 31.59
CA THR A 137 -13.88 37.26 30.25
C THR A 137 -13.29 35.87 30.04
N ALA A 138 -14.14 34.88 29.78
CA ALA A 138 -13.76 33.49 29.54
C ALA A 138 -13.79 33.22 28.02
N PRO A 139 -12.64 33.20 27.32
CA PRO A 139 -12.59 32.78 25.93
C PRO A 139 -12.61 31.26 25.83
N ALA A 140 -13.26 30.74 24.80
CA ALA A 140 -13.16 29.37 24.34
C ALA A 140 -12.95 29.37 22.82
N ALA A 141 -12.06 28.52 22.34
CA ALA A 141 -11.78 28.35 20.92
C ALA A 141 -11.37 26.91 20.65
N GLY A 142 -11.71 26.41 19.48
CA GLY A 142 -11.40 25.05 19.09
C GLY A 142 -11.73 24.80 17.63
N ALA A 143 -11.04 23.84 17.06
CA ALA A 143 -11.25 23.34 15.72
C ALA A 143 -11.22 21.82 15.72
N ALA A 144 -11.94 21.22 14.78
CA ALA A 144 -11.83 19.81 14.48
C ALA A 144 -11.84 19.63 12.98
N GLU A 145 -11.06 18.65 12.50
CA GLU A 145 -11.05 18.25 11.10
C GLU A 145 -11.29 16.75 11.03
N GLU A 146 -12.23 16.34 10.19
CA GLU A 146 -12.27 14.98 9.68
C GLU A 146 -11.83 14.99 8.21
N ARG A 147 -11.02 14.01 7.85
CA ARG A 147 -10.53 13.80 6.50
C ARG A 147 -10.54 12.31 6.21
N VAL A 148 -11.15 11.91 5.09
CA VAL A 148 -10.96 10.58 4.50
C VAL A 148 -9.81 10.71 3.51
N PRO A 149 -8.57 10.32 3.88
CA PRO A 149 -7.46 10.40 2.95
C PRO A 149 -7.72 9.49 1.76
N LYS A 150 -7.22 9.90 0.59
CA LYS A 150 -7.05 8.99 -0.53
C LYS A 150 -5.90 8.06 -0.18
N VAL A 151 -6.11 6.75 -0.28
CA VAL A 151 -5.10 5.77 0.16
C VAL A 151 -4.75 4.86 -1.01
N GLU A 152 -3.46 4.74 -1.30
CA GLU A 152 -2.95 3.79 -2.27
C GLU A 152 -2.07 2.78 -1.54
N ILE A 153 -2.48 1.50 -1.56
CA ILE A 153 -1.84 0.44 -0.81
C ILE A 153 -1.23 -0.58 -1.77
N SER A 154 0.07 -0.87 -1.63
CA SER A 154 0.67 -2.09 -2.16
C SER A 154 0.78 -3.11 -1.04
N LEU A 155 -0.09 -4.13 -1.07
CA LEU A 155 -0.11 -5.25 -0.13
C LEU A 155 0.70 -6.41 -0.72
N VAL A 156 1.91 -6.62 -0.22
CA VAL A 156 2.88 -7.57 -0.76
C VAL A 156 2.94 -8.82 0.12
N LEU A 157 2.49 -9.96 -0.43
CA LEU A 157 2.35 -11.22 0.29
C LEU A 157 3.30 -12.28 -0.24
N ASP A 158 4.12 -12.82 0.66
CA ASP A 158 5.00 -13.94 0.37
C ASP A 158 4.19 -15.24 0.21
N ILE A 159 4.29 -15.85 -0.96
CA ILE A 159 3.74 -17.16 -1.30
C ILE A 159 4.86 -18.13 -1.72
N SER A 160 6.09 -17.88 -1.28
CA SER A 160 7.22 -18.78 -1.55
C SER A 160 7.10 -20.12 -0.81
N GLY A 161 7.84 -21.12 -1.27
CA GLY A 161 7.81 -22.48 -0.73
C GLY A 161 8.17 -22.58 0.76
N SER A 162 8.84 -21.58 1.35
CA SER A 162 9.09 -21.53 2.80
C SER A 162 7.80 -21.36 3.62
N MET A 163 6.74 -20.83 3.02
CA MET A 163 5.44 -20.65 3.66
C MET A 163 4.67 -21.96 3.88
N ARG A 164 5.16 -23.10 3.36
CA ARG A 164 4.45 -24.38 3.43
C ARG A 164 4.39 -24.98 4.83
N ASP A 165 5.34 -24.62 5.68
CA ASP A 165 5.53 -25.23 6.99
C ASP A 165 4.85 -24.42 8.10
N HIS A 166 4.64 -25.05 9.25
CA HIS A 166 4.14 -24.43 10.50
C HIS A 166 2.74 -23.77 10.41
N GLY A 167 1.94 -24.05 9.37
CA GLY A 167 0.60 -23.45 9.22
C GLY A 167 0.65 -21.96 8.87
N ARG A 168 1.76 -21.49 8.29
CA ARG A 168 1.97 -20.08 7.94
C ARG A 168 0.91 -19.55 6.97
N MET A 169 0.61 -20.29 5.90
CA MET A 169 -0.46 -19.92 4.96
C MET A 169 -1.85 -19.91 5.60
N ASP A 170 -2.12 -20.86 6.51
CA ASP A 170 -3.42 -20.93 7.21
C ASP A 170 -3.61 -19.75 8.17
N ALA A 171 -2.52 -19.21 8.74
CA ALA A 171 -2.56 -18.00 9.56
C ALA A 171 -2.57 -16.71 8.73
N LEU A 172 -1.83 -16.68 7.61
CA LEU A 172 -1.71 -15.50 6.74
C LEU A 172 -3.04 -15.15 6.08
N ARG A 173 -3.71 -16.12 5.46
CA ARG A 173 -4.94 -15.89 4.68
C ARG A 173 -6.01 -15.13 5.48
N PRO A 174 -6.45 -15.57 6.67
CA PRO A 174 -7.45 -14.82 7.44
C PRO A 174 -6.92 -13.47 7.93
N ALA A 175 -5.63 -13.35 8.25
CA ALA A 175 -5.02 -12.09 8.69
C ALA A 175 -5.02 -11.02 7.60
N ALA A 176 -4.59 -11.40 6.38
CA ALA A 176 -4.58 -10.51 5.22
C ALA A 176 -6.00 -10.12 4.78
N LYS A 177 -6.96 -11.07 4.80
CA LYS A 177 -8.38 -10.76 4.55
C LYS A 177 -8.94 -9.75 5.54
N ASN A 178 -8.67 -9.94 6.84
CA ASN A 178 -9.10 -9.01 7.86
C ASN A 178 -8.48 -7.62 7.68
N PHE A 179 -7.20 -7.54 7.27
CA PHE A 179 -6.58 -6.26 6.91
C PHE A 179 -7.36 -5.55 5.80
N VAL A 180 -7.66 -6.26 4.70
CA VAL A 180 -8.44 -5.73 3.56
C VAL A 180 -9.82 -5.24 4.03
N SER A 181 -10.54 -6.04 4.82
CA SER A 181 -11.83 -5.64 5.38
C SER A 181 -11.75 -4.38 6.25
N MET A 182 -10.65 -4.20 6.99
CA MET A 182 -10.48 -3.04 7.86
C MET A 182 -10.16 -1.76 7.08
N VAL A 183 -9.29 -1.81 6.06
CA VAL A 183 -8.93 -0.63 5.27
C VAL A 183 -10.00 -0.23 4.25
N LEU A 184 -10.86 -1.17 3.83
CA LEU A 184 -12.00 -0.91 2.94
C LEU A 184 -13.33 -0.70 3.70
N LYS A 185 -13.28 -0.40 5.00
CA LYS A 185 -14.49 -0.22 5.80
C LYS A 185 -15.17 1.13 5.56
N GLY A 186 -16.48 1.12 5.35
CA GLY A 186 -17.28 2.35 5.24
C GLY A 186 -16.87 3.21 4.03
N ASP A 187 -16.78 4.51 4.22
CA ASP A 187 -16.45 5.46 3.15
C ASP A 187 -14.99 5.41 2.68
N ALA A 188 -14.08 4.80 3.47
CA ALA A 188 -12.70 4.58 3.04
C ALA A 188 -12.60 3.73 1.76
N LYS A 189 -13.58 2.85 1.53
CA LYS A 189 -13.66 1.99 0.33
C LYS A 189 -13.61 2.75 -0.98
N LYS A 190 -14.26 3.92 -1.04
CA LYS A 190 -14.33 4.76 -2.25
C LYS A 190 -13.01 5.46 -2.60
N ASN A 191 -12.14 5.62 -1.59
CA ASN A 191 -10.92 6.40 -1.69
C ASN A 191 -9.65 5.55 -1.53
N THR A 192 -9.80 4.24 -1.27
CA THR A 192 -8.70 3.31 -1.02
C THR A 192 -8.57 2.31 -2.16
N SER A 193 -7.44 2.32 -2.84
CA SER A 193 -7.09 1.33 -3.87
C SER A 193 -6.00 0.39 -3.34
N ILE A 194 -6.17 -0.91 -3.53
CA ILE A 194 -5.20 -1.93 -3.12
C ILE A 194 -4.62 -2.63 -4.36
N ASN A 195 -3.29 -2.58 -4.49
CA ASN A 195 -2.52 -3.49 -5.32
C ASN A 195 -2.16 -4.71 -4.47
N LEU A 196 -2.77 -5.87 -4.72
CA LEU A 196 -2.38 -7.12 -4.07
C LEU A 196 -1.26 -7.76 -4.90
N ILE A 197 -0.11 -7.98 -4.28
CA ILE A 197 1.12 -8.43 -4.94
C ILE A 197 1.60 -9.73 -4.29
N PRO A 198 1.07 -10.89 -4.71
CA PRO A 198 1.65 -12.18 -4.35
C PRO A 198 3.02 -12.34 -5.01
N TYR A 199 3.99 -12.92 -4.30
CA TYR A 199 5.30 -13.19 -4.88
C TYR A 199 5.93 -14.48 -4.35
N ALA A 200 6.79 -15.09 -5.16
CA ALA A 200 7.67 -16.19 -4.77
C ALA A 200 9.06 -15.92 -5.36
N GLY A 201 9.63 -16.81 -6.17
CA GLY A 201 10.91 -16.60 -6.86
C GLY A 201 10.88 -15.36 -7.76
N GLN A 202 9.72 -15.04 -8.31
CA GLN A 202 9.39 -13.84 -9.09
C GLN A 202 8.02 -13.27 -8.66
N THR A 203 7.64 -12.14 -9.26
CA THR A 203 6.31 -11.55 -9.12
C THR A 203 5.64 -11.56 -10.49
N ASN A 204 4.45 -12.16 -10.58
CA ASN A 204 3.72 -12.26 -11.83
C ASN A 204 2.79 -11.04 -12.01
N PRO A 205 3.04 -10.14 -12.96
CA PRO A 205 2.16 -9.02 -13.27
C PRO A 205 0.90 -9.41 -14.06
N GLY A 206 0.79 -10.66 -14.50
CA GLY A 206 -0.30 -11.12 -15.36
C GLY A 206 -0.06 -10.82 -16.84
N PRO A 207 -0.83 -11.45 -17.73
CA PRO A 207 -0.59 -11.42 -19.17
C PRO A 207 -0.70 -10.00 -19.74
N TRP A 208 -1.75 -9.25 -19.38
CA TRP A 208 -1.95 -7.90 -19.88
C TRP A 208 -0.77 -6.97 -19.58
N MET A 209 -0.28 -6.97 -18.33
CA MET A 209 0.84 -6.11 -17.95
C MET A 209 2.15 -6.61 -18.55
N PHE A 210 2.31 -7.91 -18.75
CA PHE A 210 3.47 -8.45 -19.46
C PHE A 210 3.51 -7.95 -20.91
N ASP A 211 2.38 -8.00 -21.61
CA ASP A 211 2.27 -7.54 -23.01
C ASP A 211 2.46 -6.02 -23.09
N ARG A 212 1.88 -5.27 -22.14
CA ARG A 212 2.07 -3.81 -22.03
C ARG A 212 3.53 -3.40 -21.85
N LEU A 213 4.36 -4.29 -21.29
CA LEU A 213 5.80 -4.10 -21.09
C LEU A 213 6.65 -4.62 -22.26
N ASN A 214 6.03 -4.96 -23.40
CA ASN A 214 6.69 -5.61 -24.54
C ASN A 214 7.38 -6.91 -24.12
N GLY A 215 6.69 -7.71 -23.30
CA GLY A 215 7.16 -9.02 -22.91
C GLY A 215 7.14 -9.99 -24.09
N VAL A 216 8.22 -10.76 -24.24
CA VAL A 216 8.38 -11.81 -25.25
C VAL A 216 8.12 -13.15 -24.60
N ARG A 217 7.11 -13.87 -25.10
CA ARG A 217 6.74 -15.19 -24.57
C ARG A 217 7.91 -16.16 -24.74
N PHE A 218 8.08 -17.02 -23.75
CA PHE A 218 9.16 -17.97 -23.74
C PHE A 218 9.00 -18.96 -24.90
N GLY A 219 10.08 -19.22 -25.64
CA GLY A 219 10.07 -20.11 -26.81
C GLY A 219 9.40 -19.50 -28.05
N THR A 220 9.32 -18.17 -28.12
CA THR A 220 8.86 -17.41 -29.30
C THR A 220 9.97 -16.50 -29.84
N THR A 221 9.80 -16.01 -31.05
CA THR A 221 10.74 -15.10 -31.74
C THR A 221 10.70 -13.66 -31.21
N GLY A 222 9.66 -13.30 -30.44
CA GLY A 222 9.53 -12.00 -29.78
C GLY A 222 9.20 -10.81 -30.69
N GLY A 223 8.94 -11.06 -31.96
CA GLY A 223 8.42 -10.11 -32.94
C GLY A 223 7.52 -10.82 -33.95
N ASP A 224 6.76 -10.05 -34.73
CA ASP A 224 6.00 -10.52 -35.90
C ASP A 224 6.99 -10.66 -37.07
N ILE A 225 7.77 -11.75 -37.04
CA ILE A 225 8.78 -12.09 -38.05
C ILE A 225 8.09 -12.82 -39.21
N PHE A 226 7.15 -13.71 -38.91
CA PHE A 226 6.39 -14.48 -39.87
C PHE A 226 4.93 -14.02 -39.89
N PRO A 227 4.35 -13.75 -41.07
CA PRO A 227 2.98 -13.27 -41.12
C PRO A 227 1.97 -14.33 -40.64
N GLU A 228 0.99 -13.91 -39.84
CA GLU A 228 -0.13 -14.78 -39.44
C GLU A 228 -0.87 -15.34 -40.67
N TRP A 229 -1.10 -16.66 -40.65
CA TRP A 229 -1.68 -17.40 -41.76
C TRP A 229 -3.20 -17.52 -41.63
N SER A 230 -3.93 -16.54 -42.16
CA SER A 230 -5.39 -16.41 -42.01
C SER A 230 -6.25 -17.62 -42.43
N GLU A 231 -5.74 -18.50 -43.30
CA GLU A 231 -6.46 -19.70 -43.79
C GLU A 231 -6.11 -20.98 -43.01
N GLY A 232 -5.25 -20.85 -41.99
CA GLY A 232 -4.69 -21.95 -41.23
C GLY A 232 -3.42 -22.52 -41.87
N ILE A 233 -2.46 -22.90 -41.02
CA ILE A 233 -1.24 -23.59 -41.47
C ILE A 233 -1.52 -25.10 -41.62
N ASP A 234 -1.13 -25.68 -42.76
CA ASP A 234 -1.20 -27.11 -43.05
C ASP A 234 0.14 -27.81 -42.76
N SER A 235 1.25 -27.17 -43.10
CA SER A 235 2.61 -27.62 -42.78
C SER A 235 3.63 -26.48 -42.77
N VAL A 236 4.72 -26.68 -42.02
CA VAL A 236 5.88 -25.78 -41.98
C VAL A 236 7.14 -26.58 -42.22
N THR A 237 7.97 -26.16 -43.18
CA THR A 237 9.29 -26.75 -43.43
C THR A 237 10.38 -25.79 -42.97
N LEU A 238 11.22 -26.22 -42.02
CA LEU A 238 12.37 -25.48 -41.54
C LEU A 238 13.63 -25.91 -42.33
N TRP A 239 14.42 -24.92 -42.74
CA TRP A 239 15.62 -25.11 -43.55
C TRP A 239 16.85 -24.75 -42.76
N PHE A 240 17.88 -25.58 -42.85
CA PHE A 240 19.09 -25.49 -42.04
C PHE A 240 20.34 -25.48 -42.94
N ASP A 241 21.37 -24.86 -42.40
CA ASP A 241 22.75 -24.90 -42.89
C ASP A 241 23.60 -25.59 -41.81
N ARG A 242 23.95 -26.87 -42.04
CA ARG A 242 24.66 -27.70 -41.06
C ARG A 242 26.16 -27.48 -41.03
N ASP A 243 26.77 -26.97 -42.10
CA ASP A 243 28.22 -26.78 -42.18
C ASP A 243 28.66 -25.30 -42.15
N GLY A 244 27.70 -24.38 -42.15
CA GLY A 244 27.90 -22.95 -41.98
C GLY A 244 28.48 -22.29 -43.24
N ASP A 245 28.30 -22.88 -44.41
CA ASP A 245 28.81 -22.35 -45.68
C ASP A 245 27.86 -21.33 -46.35
N GLY A 246 26.65 -21.17 -45.80
CA GLY A 246 25.61 -20.26 -46.25
C GLY A 246 24.61 -20.87 -47.22
N ASP A 247 24.78 -22.13 -47.62
CA ASP A 247 23.83 -22.87 -48.45
C ASP A 247 22.92 -23.77 -47.59
N ILE A 248 21.69 -23.98 -48.07
CA ILE A 248 20.74 -24.90 -47.41
C ILE A 248 21.12 -26.33 -47.77
N ASP A 249 21.40 -27.15 -46.76
CA ASP A 249 21.83 -28.53 -46.94
C ASP A 249 20.97 -29.55 -46.17
N TYR A 250 19.95 -29.07 -45.45
CA TYR A 250 19.02 -29.91 -44.71
C TYR A 250 17.64 -29.26 -44.51
N SER A 251 16.61 -30.09 -44.48
CA SER A 251 15.21 -29.67 -44.38
C SER A 251 14.38 -30.59 -43.48
N ALA A 252 13.57 -30.00 -42.60
CA ALA A 252 12.67 -30.74 -41.74
C ALA A 252 11.26 -30.15 -41.76
N LYS A 253 10.27 -30.99 -42.10
CA LYS A 253 8.86 -30.59 -42.22
C LYS A 253 8.05 -31.04 -41.02
N ILE A 254 7.32 -30.10 -40.43
CA ILE A 254 6.24 -30.37 -39.48
C ILE A 254 4.94 -30.41 -40.27
N GLU A 255 4.22 -31.53 -40.20
CA GLU A 255 2.96 -31.73 -40.92
C GLU A 255 1.85 -32.27 -40.01
N GLY A 256 0.61 -32.29 -40.50
CA GLY A 256 -0.53 -32.80 -39.75
C GLY A 256 -1.08 -31.80 -38.74
N TYR A 257 -0.99 -30.51 -39.04
CA TYR A 257 -1.59 -29.45 -38.24
C TYR A 257 -3.11 -29.68 -38.09
N PRO A 258 -3.67 -29.50 -36.89
CA PRO A 258 -5.10 -29.70 -36.69
C PRO A 258 -5.90 -28.56 -37.36
N ALA A 259 -7.14 -28.85 -37.77
CA ALA A 259 -8.01 -27.85 -38.41
C ALA A 259 -8.64 -26.84 -37.43
N GLY A 260 -8.51 -27.06 -36.12
CA GLY A 260 -9.08 -26.19 -35.08
C GLY A 260 -8.01 -25.60 -34.16
N GLU A 261 -8.43 -24.72 -33.25
CA GLU A 261 -7.54 -24.07 -32.28
C GLU A 261 -6.79 -25.08 -31.41
N VAL A 262 -5.56 -24.73 -31.05
CA VAL A 262 -4.68 -25.49 -30.17
C VAL A 262 -4.56 -24.75 -28.84
N ASP A 263 -4.74 -25.48 -27.74
CA ASP A 263 -4.73 -24.90 -26.39
C ASP A 263 -3.37 -24.27 -26.06
N GLY A 264 -3.34 -22.95 -25.85
CA GLY A 264 -2.14 -22.22 -25.45
C GLY A 264 -1.10 -22.01 -26.55
N LEU A 265 -1.49 -22.15 -27.83
CA LEU A 265 -0.61 -21.92 -28.99
C LEU A 265 -1.41 -21.43 -30.19
N ASN A 266 -1.11 -20.24 -30.74
CA ASN A 266 -1.65 -19.87 -32.05
C ASN A 266 -0.89 -20.67 -33.12
N LYS A 267 -1.43 -21.83 -33.51
CA LYS A 267 -0.81 -22.68 -34.55
C LYS A 267 -0.76 -22.02 -35.93
N ASP A 268 -1.51 -20.93 -36.13
CA ASP A 268 -1.61 -20.22 -37.41
C ASP A 268 -0.66 -19.03 -37.48
N ASP A 269 0.08 -18.77 -36.40
CA ASP A 269 1.16 -17.80 -36.33
C ASP A 269 2.45 -18.54 -35.98
N LEU A 270 3.42 -18.57 -36.91
CA LEU A 270 4.67 -19.30 -36.70
C LEU A 270 5.52 -18.65 -35.61
N ASP A 271 5.39 -17.34 -35.35
CA ASP A 271 6.17 -16.66 -34.31
C ASP A 271 5.89 -17.20 -32.91
N ASP A 272 4.68 -17.70 -32.68
CA ASP A 272 4.24 -18.28 -31.42
C ASP A 272 4.94 -19.61 -31.09
N TYR A 273 5.55 -20.29 -32.08
CA TYR A 273 6.15 -21.60 -31.86
C TYR A 273 7.45 -21.90 -32.63
N PHE A 274 7.98 -20.95 -33.40
CA PHE A 274 9.18 -21.15 -34.21
C PHE A 274 10.38 -21.68 -33.40
N GLU A 275 10.72 -21.04 -32.27
CA GLU A 275 11.85 -21.48 -31.44
C GLU A 275 11.59 -22.84 -30.79
N TYR A 276 10.34 -23.15 -30.43
CA TYR A 276 9.97 -24.50 -29.97
C TYR A 276 10.16 -25.55 -31.07
N ALA A 277 9.80 -25.23 -32.31
CA ALA A 277 9.96 -26.14 -33.44
C ALA A 277 11.44 -26.41 -33.72
N VAL A 278 12.27 -25.38 -33.74
CA VAL A 278 13.73 -25.49 -33.90
C VAL A 278 14.36 -26.31 -32.76
N ASP A 279 14.01 -26.03 -31.50
CA ASP A 279 14.53 -26.78 -30.35
C ASP A 279 14.10 -28.26 -30.38
N HIS A 280 12.83 -28.53 -30.72
CA HIS A 280 12.34 -29.89 -30.87
C HIS A 280 13.19 -30.67 -31.89
N LEU A 281 13.38 -30.08 -33.07
CA LEU A 281 14.14 -30.67 -34.17
C LEU A 281 15.58 -30.99 -33.78
N ARG A 282 16.32 -30.02 -33.23
CA ARG A 282 17.70 -30.21 -32.75
C ARG A 282 17.83 -31.30 -31.69
N ARG A 283 16.76 -31.59 -30.94
CA ARG A 283 16.75 -32.61 -29.89
C ARG A 283 16.37 -33.99 -30.40
N THR A 284 15.47 -34.07 -31.38
CA THR A 284 14.94 -35.35 -31.89
C THR A 284 15.68 -35.86 -33.10
N ASP A 285 16.32 -34.97 -33.85
CA ASP A 285 17.10 -35.32 -35.04
C ASP A 285 18.60 -35.28 -34.74
N SER A 286 19.28 -36.40 -34.94
CA SER A 286 20.73 -36.50 -34.71
C SER A 286 21.58 -35.78 -35.76
N GLU A 287 20.99 -35.40 -36.90
CA GLU A 287 21.69 -34.66 -37.97
C GLU A 287 21.78 -33.16 -37.67
N LEU A 288 21.01 -32.66 -36.69
CA LEU A 288 20.97 -31.25 -36.30
C LEU A 288 21.71 -31.04 -34.98
N GLN A 289 22.80 -30.26 -35.04
CA GLN A 289 23.53 -29.86 -33.84
C GLN A 289 22.91 -28.60 -33.21
N SER A 290 23.24 -28.35 -31.95
CA SER A 290 22.71 -27.21 -31.19
C SER A 290 23.04 -25.85 -31.80
N ASP A 291 24.16 -25.78 -32.54
CA ASP A 291 24.73 -24.60 -33.20
C ASP A 291 24.48 -24.56 -34.72
N THR A 292 23.74 -25.52 -35.28
CA THR A 292 23.33 -25.52 -36.69
C THR A 292 22.49 -24.28 -37.01
N ASP A 293 22.82 -23.56 -38.08
CA ASP A 293 22.14 -22.32 -38.44
C ASP A 293 20.76 -22.61 -39.06
N VAL A 294 19.75 -21.83 -38.66
CA VAL A 294 18.40 -21.88 -39.25
C VAL A 294 18.33 -20.79 -40.31
N VAL A 295 18.13 -21.20 -41.57
CA VAL A 295 18.12 -20.28 -42.71
C VAL A 295 16.75 -19.64 -42.89
N GLY A 296 15.67 -20.39 -42.64
CA GLY A 296 14.31 -19.89 -42.78
C GLY A 296 13.25 -20.98 -42.69
N ALA A 297 12.01 -20.59 -42.99
CA ALA A 297 10.84 -21.44 -42.95
C ALA A 297 10.01 -21.29 -44.21
N THR A 298 9.47 -22.39 -44.71
CA THR A 298 8.46 -22.41 -45.77
C THR A 298 7.12 -22.77 -45.15
N ILE A 299 6.12 -21.91 -45.35
CA ILE A 299 4.77 -22.09 -44.79
C ILE A 299 3.82 -22.48 -45.92
N GLN A 300 3.06 -23.55 -45.70
CA GLN A 300 1.96 -23.98 -46.56
C GLN A 300 0.66 -24.00 -45.76
N GLY A 301 -0.40 -23.44 -46.33
CA GLY A 301 -1.70 -23.43 -45.68
C GLY A 301 -2.83 -22.94 -46.58
N GLY A 302 -3.92 -23.70 -46.64
CA GLY A 302 -5.15 -23.33 -47.32
C GLY A 302 -5.00 -23.21 -48.84
N THR A 303 -5.54 -22.13 -49.40
CA THR A 303 -5.48 -21.81 -50.84
C THR A 303 -4.35 -20.84 -51.20
N ARG A 304 -3.62 -20.33 -50.19
CA ARG A 304 -2.45 -19.47 -50.39
C ARG A 304 -1.32 -20.26 -51.05
N ALA A 305 -0.51 -19.56 -51.84
CA ALA A 305 0.69 -20.16 -52.40
C ALA A 305 1.69 -20.44 -51.27
N THR A 306 2.38 -21.58 -51.35
CA THR A 306 3.50 -21.91 -50.47
C THR A 306 4.58 -20.85 -50.60
N GLU A 307 5.03 -20.28 -49.47
CA GLU A 307 5.96 -19.15 -49.45
C GLU A 307 7.11 -19.42 -48.47
N PHE A 308 8.31 -18.99 -48.86
CA PHE A 308 9.51 -19.07 -48.04
C PHE A 308 9.79 -17.70 -47.40
N PHE A 309 10.12 -17.75 -46.11
CA PHE A 309 10.58 -16.63 -45.32
C PHE A 309 11.96 -16.97 -44.76
N SER A 310 12.92 -16.06 -44.92
CA SER A 310 14.19 -16.14 -44.21
C SER A 310 13.97 -16.08 -42.69
N ALA A 311 14.95 -16.53 -41.90
CA ALA A 311 14.84 -16.52 -40.43
C ALA A 311 14.68 -15.11 -39.82
N ASP A 312 14.96 -14.05 -40.59
CA ASP A 312 14.70 -12.65 -40.22
C ASP A 312 13.31 -12.15 -40.67
N GLY A 313 12.48 -13.02 -41.24
CA GLY A 313 11.11 -12.72 -41.69
C GLY A 313 11.02 -12.13 -43.09
N SER A 314 12.16 -11.89 -43.75
CA SER A 314 12.14 -11.36 -45.11
C SER A 314 11.60 -12.42 -46.09
N ALA A 315 10.52 -12.07 -46.79
CA ALA A 315 10.03 -12.87 -47.90
C ALA A 315 11.10 -12.90 -49.01
N GLY A 316 11.48 -14.09 -49.46
CA GLY A 316 12.68 -14.28 -50.28
C GLY A 316 12.55 -15.40 -51.32
N SER A 317 13.59 -15.54 -52.14
CA SER A 317 13.68 -16.58 -53.18
C SER A 317 14.27 -17.89 -52.63
N GLY A 318 13.75 -18.36 -51.49
CA GLY A 318 14.15 -19.64 -50.91
C GLY A 318 13.33 -20.83 -51.42
N PRO A 319 13.57 -22.04 -50.88
CA PRO A 319 12.91 -23.25 -51.34
C PRO A 319 11.41 -23.24 -51.04
N THR A 320 10.59 -23.52 -52.06
CA THR A 320 9.12 -23.64 -51.93
C THR A 320 8.61 -25.05 -52.25
N ASP A 321 9.47 -25.91 -52.80
CA ASP A 321 9.20 -27.33 -52.94
C ASP A 321 9.40 -28.01 -51.59
N ILE A 322 8.33 -28.60 -51.07
CA ILE A 322 8.23 -29.23 -49.75
C ILE A 322 7.70 -30.66 -49.83
N ASP A 323 7.73 -31.24 -51.03
CA ASP A 323 7.33 -32.63 -51.28
C ASP A 323 8.49 -33.60 -51.03
N GLU A 324 9.73 -33.16 -51.27
CA GLU A 324 10.96 -33.89 -50.97
C GLU A 324 11.75 -33.15 -49.88
N VAL A 325 11.68 -33.64 -48.64
CA VAL A 325 12.40 -33.10 -47.48
C VAL A 325 13.19 -34.20 -46.77
N ASP A 326 14.22 -33.84 -46.02
CA ASP A 326 15.13 -34.80 -45.38
C ASP A 326 14.48 -35.48 -44.16
N ALA A 327 13.64 -34.74 -43.42
CA ALA A 327 12.88 -35.25 -42.28
C ALA A 327 11.43 -34.76 -42.26
N VAL A 328 10.53 -35.61 -41.75
CA VAL A 328 9.11 -35.29 -41.55
C VAL A 328 8.69 -35.66 -40.12
N ILE A 329 8.10 -34.71 -39.41
CA ILE A 329 7.62 -34.85 -38.04
C ILE A 329 6.14 -34.48 -37.99
N GLN A 330 5.38 -35.25 -37.20
CA GLN A 330 3.96 -34.99 -37.00
C GLN A 330 3.77 -33.90 -35.94
N PHE A 331 2.82 -33.00 -36.18
CA PHE A 331 2.49 -31.89 -35.30
C PHE A 331 2.14 -32.39 -33.89
N ASP A 332 1.50 -33.55 -33.73
CA ASP A 332 1.16 -34.11 -32.42
C ASP A 332 2.40 -34.46 -31.59
N ALA A 333 3.43 -35.03 -32.21
CA ALA A 333 4.71 -35.36 -31.59
C ALA A 333 5.50 -34.10 -31.23
N PHE A 334 5.50 -33.10 -32.10
CA PHE A 334 6.05 -31.77 -31.83
C PHE A 334 5.32 -31.12 -30.65
N TYR A 335 4.00 -30.98 -30.74
CA TYR A 335 3.16 -30.31 -29.77
C TYR A 335 3.22 -30.96 -28.38
N ALA A 336 3.33 -32.29 -28.30
CA ALA A 336 3.53 -33.01 -27.04
C ALA A 336 4.85 -32.65 -26.32
N SER A 337 5.81 -32.04 -27.01
CA SER A 337 7.07 -31.57 -26.43
C SER A 337 7.09 -30.08 -26.05
N VAL A 338 6.10 -29.30 -26.50
CA VAL A 338 6.04 -27.87 -26.24
C VAL A 338 5.79 -27.62 -24.76
N ILE A 339 6.65 -26.79 -24.15
CA ILE A 339 6.47 -26.36 -22.77
C ILE A 339 5.43 -25.26 -22.75
N ARG A 340 4.26 -25.51 -22.14
CA ARG A 340 3.22 -24.49 -21.97
C ARG A 340 3.69 -23.41 -20.99
N ASN A 341 3.96 -22.22 -21.52
CA ASN A 341 4.44 -21.07 -20.75
C ASN A 341 3.40 -19.96 -20.59
N ASP A 342 2.23 -20.09 -21.21
CA ASP A 342 1.07 -19.21 -21.02
C ASP A 342 0.49 -19.28 -19.59
N LEU A 343 0.91 -20.25 -18.78
CA LEU A 343 0.52 -20.40 -17.39
C LEU A 343 1.00 -19.27 -16.48
N ALA A 344 2.03 -18.51 -16.88
CA ALA A 344 2.63 -17.45 -16.06
C ALA A 344 3.08 -16.26 -16.91
N SER A 345 3.38 -15.10 -16.33
CA SER A 345 3.70 -13.90 -17.11
C SER A 345 4.77 -13.02 -16.46
N CYS A 346 5.79 -13.61 -15.82
CA CYS A 346 6.89 -12.85 -15.25
C CYS A 346 7.92 -12.42 -16.32
N PRO A 347 8.28 -11.13 -16.39
CA PRO A 347 9.38 -10.65 -17.21
C PRO A 347 10.75 -10.86 -16.54
N GLU A 348 11.79 -11.07 -17.33
CA GLU A 348 13.20 -11.06 -16.89
C GLU A 348 13.69 -9.64 -16.65
N ILE A 349 13.32 -9.09 -15.49
CA ILE A 349 13.68 -7.73 -15.09
C ILE A 349 15.20 -7.57 -14.97
N SER A 350 15.75 -6.57 -15.66
CA SER A 350 17.18 -6.34 -15.76
C SER A 350 17.76 -5.70 -14.48
N SER A 351 19.08 -5.64 -14.37
CA SER A 351 19.73 -4.91 -13.27
C SER A 351 19.45 -3.40 -13.31
N GLY A 352 19.27 -2.83 -14.51
CA GLY A 352 19.00 -1.41 -14.72
C GLY A 352 17.63 -1.00 -14.17
N ASP A 353 16.63 -1.87 -14.27
CA ASP A 353 15.29 -1.63 -13.72
C ASP A 353 15.29 -1.37 -12.21
N PHE A 354 16.19 -2.02 -11.47
CA PHE A 354 16.30 -1.85 -10.01
C PHE A 354 16.90 -0.51 -9.59
N THR A 355 17.41 0.29 -10.51
CA THR A 355 17.91 1.65 -10.21
C THR A 355 16.82 2.71 -10.26
N ARG A 356 15.63 2.36 -10.75
CA ARG A 356 14.49 3.27 -10.93
C ARG A 356 13.25 2.81 -10.18
N ALA A 357 12.41 3.78 -9.82
CA ALA A 357 11.20 3.55 -9.04
C ALA A 357 9.95 3.26 -9.89
N GLY A 358 9.97 3.51 -11.20
CA GLY A 358 8.82 3.27 -12.08
C GLY A 358 8.68 1.81 -12.51
N LEU A 359 7.73 1.51 -13.37
CA LEU A 359 7.61 0.20 -14.03
C LEU A 359 8.91 -0.18 -14.77
N PRO A 360 9.15 -1.48 -14.99
CA PRO A 360 10.13 -1.93 -15.98
C PRO A 360 9.92 -1.20 -17.32
N SER A 361 10.98 -0.88 -18.05
CA SER A 361 10.90 0.03 -19.21
C SER A 361 12.05 -0.15 -20.21
N GLU A 362 12.60 -1.36 -20.31
CA GLU A 362 13.47 -1.73 -21.43
C GLU A 362 12.65 -1.96 -22.70
N ALA A 363 13.33 -2.11 -23.84
CA ALA A 363 12.66 -2.24 -25.13
C ALA A 363 11.78 -3.50 -25.20
N SER A 364 12.27 -4.61 -24.63
CA SER A 364 11.56 -5.87 -24.48
C SER A 364 12.05 -6.64 -23.26
N TYR A 365 11.24 -7.59 -22.80
CA TYR A 365 11.60 -8.49 -21.72
C TYR A 365 11.32 -9.94 -22.09
N ALA A 366 12.35 -10.80 -22.04
CA ALA A 366 12.12 -12.24 -22.12
C ALA A 366 11.24 -12.70 -20.94
N GLN A 367 10.37 -13.67 -21.17
CA GLN A 367 9.64 -14.32 -20.10
C GLN A 367 10.58 -15.21 -19.27
N VAL A 368 10.35 -15.24 -17.96
CA VAL A 368 11.01 -16.19 -17.06
C VAL A 368 10.58 -17.60 -17.42
N ALA A 369 11.54 -18.49 -17.69
CA ALA A 369 11.28 -19.89 -18.01
C ALA A 369 10.43 -20.59 -16.94
N HIS A 370 9.57 -21.53 -17.36
CA HIS A 370 8.81 -22.37 -16.44
C HIS A 370 9.64 -23.56 -15.95
N PHE A 371 10.09 -23.49 -14.69
CA PHE A 371 10.87 -24.53 -14.04
C PHE A 371 10.65 -24.51 -12.53
N MET A 372 11.14 -25.55 -11.84
CA MET A 372 11.23 -25.61 -10.39
C MET A 372 12.69 -25.87 -9.98
N ASN A 373 13.18 -25.24 -8.92
CA ASN A 373 14.54 -25.51 -8.43
C ASN A 373 14.52 -26.55 -7.30
N TRP A 374 13.60 -26.43 -6.35
CA TRP A 374 13.51 -27.33 -5.20
C TRP A 374 12.27 -28.20 -5.25
N LYS A 375 12.34 -29.35 -4.55
CA LYS A 375 11.28 -30.36 -4.51
C LYS A 375 9.91 -29.76 -4.20
N ILE A 376 8.95 -30.00 -5.09
CA ILE A 376 7.58 -29.49 -4.96
C ILE A 376 6.78 -30.25 -3.90
N ALA A 377 5.94 -29.52 -3.15
CA ALA A 377 4.86 -30.08 -2.36
C ALA A 377 3.51 -29.87 -3.08
N SER A 378 3.20 -30.71 -4.06
CA SER A 378 2.07 -30.51 -5.00
C SER A 378 0.69 -30.38 -4.36
N ALA A 379 0.50 -30.85 -3.12
CA ALA A 379 -0.75 -30.64 -2.38
C ALA A 379 -1.06 -29.15 -2.15
N VAL A 380 -0.02 -28.33 -1.97
CA VAL A 380 -0.14 -26.93 -1.52
C VAL A 380 0.65 -25.93 -2.39
N MET A 381 1.45 -26.42 -3.32
CA MET A 381 2.27 -25.63 -4.26
C MET A 381 1.90 -25.95 -5.71
N ASP A 382 2.06 -24.97 -6.59
CA ASP A 382 1.99 -25.15 -8.04
C ASP A 382 3.36 -25.06 -8.68
N TRP A 383 3.53 -25.76 -9.80
CA TRP A 383 4.79 -25.75 -10.54
C TRP A 383 5.09 -24.38 -11.13
N GLY A 384 6.35 -23.96 -11.04
CA GLY A 384 6.86 -22.72 -11.64
C GLY A 384 7.56 -21.80 -10.63
N TRP A 385 8.74 -21.31 -11.03
CA TRP A 385 9.49 -20.26 -10.34
C TRP A 385 8.78 -18.90 -10.41
N CYS A 386 8.17 -18.63 -11.55
CA CYS A 386 7.19 -17.55 -11.70
C CYS A 386 5.82 -18.06 -11.21
N PRO A 387 5.15 -17.34 -10.29
CA PRO A 387 3.77 -17.64 -9.94
C PRO A 387 2.87 -17.69 -11.17
N GLN A 388 1.91 -18.60 -11.20
CA GLN A 388 0.98 -18.70 -12.33
C GLN A 388 0.04 -17.49 -12.42
N ASN A 389 -0.64 -17.30 -13.56
CA ASN A 389 -1.51 -16.15 -13.81
C ASN A 389 -2.69 -16.05 -12.83
N GLN A 390 -3.08 -17.17 -12.22
CA GLN A 390 -4.06 -17.23 -11.13
C GLN A 390 -3.57 -16.58 -9.83
N SER A 391 -2.26 -16.42 -9.68
CA SER A 391 -1.57 -15.76 -8.57
C SER A 391 -0.93 -14.42 -9.01
N SER A 392 -1.41 -13.83 -10.12
CA SER A 392 -0.91 -12.54 -10.63
C SER A 392 -1.34 -11.35 -9.77
N ILE A 393 -0.72 -10.19 -9.98
CA ILE A 393 -1.06 -8.96 -9.27
C ILE A 393 -2.54 -8.58 -9.52
N VAL A 394 -3.25 -8.25 -8.45
CA VAL A 394 -4.53 -7.53 -8.56
C VAL A 394 -4.22 -6.04 -8.49
N TYR A 395 -4.62 -5.29 -9.51
CA TYR A 395 -4.32 -3.86 -9.65
C TYR A 395 -5.45 -3.00 -9.11
N ALA A 396 -5.09 -1.93 -8.38
CA ALA A 396 -5.95 -0.82 -7.99
C ALA A 396 -7.38 -1.21 -7.56
N SER A 397 -7.57 -2.28 -6.80
CA SER A 397 -8.90 -2.79 -6.50
C SER A 397 -9.40 -2.32 -5.14
N ASN A 398 -10.68 -1.99 -5.06
CA ASN A 398 -11.44 -1.85 -3.82
C ASN A 398 -12.54 -2.92 -3.70
N ASN A 399 -12.51 -3.93 -4.56
CA ASN A 399 -13.42 -5.06 -4.50
C ASN A 399 -12.91 -6.07 -3.46
N GLU A 400 -13.41 -5.93 -2.24
CA GLU A 400 -13.06 -6.80 -1.12
C GLU A 400 -13.26 -8.30 -1.45
N THR A 401 -14.33 -8.67 -2.16
CA THR A 401 -14.59 -10.06 -2.54
C THR A 401 -13.50 -10.58 -3.49
N GLN A 402 -13.16 -9.83 -4.54
CA GLN A 402 -12.10 -10.20 -5.48
C GLN A 402 -10.76 -10.40 -4.77
N ILE A 403 -10.37 -9.46 -3.90
CA ILE A 403 -9.10 -9.52 -3.16
C ILE A 403 -9.11 -10.70 -2.18
N ASN A 404 -10.21 -10.92 -1.47
CA ASN A 404 -10.31 -12.03 -0.51
C ASN A 404 -10.34 -13.39 -1.21
N ASP A 405 -11.00 -13.51 -2.36
CA ASP A 405 -11.01 -14.74 -3.16
C ASP A 405 -9.62 -15.05 -3.67
N MET A 406 -8.89 -14.03 -4.15
CA MET A 406 -7.49 -14.14 -4.55
C MET A 406 -6.58 -14.59 -3.40
N ILE A 407 -6.69 -13.98 -2.22
CA ILE A 407 -5.93 -14.40 -1.02
C ILE A 407 -6.26 -15.85 -0.64
N GLN A 408 -7.50 -16.30 -0.87
CA GLN A 408 -7.90 -17.68 -0.59
C GLN A 408 -7.32 -18.67 -1.59
N SER A 409 -7.34 -18.32 -2.88
CA SER A 409 -6.97 -19.21 -3.98
C SER A 409 -5.46 -19.27 -4.21
N MET A 410 -4.69 -18.25 -3.79
CA MET A 410 -3.24 -18.23 -4.03
C MET A 410 -2.56 -19.48 -3.49
N ARG A 411 -1.80 -20.14 -4.37
CA ARG A 411 -1.00 -21.33 -4.08
C ARG A 411 0.47 -20.96 -4.07
N MET A 412 1.27 -21.74 -3.35
CA MET A 412 2.67 -21.43 -3.16
C MET A 412 3.53 -21.80 -4.37
N HIS A 413 4.63 -21.09 -4.55
CA HIS A 413 5.58 -21.29 -5.64
C HIS A 413 7.01 -21.29 -5.11
N ASP A 414 7.98 -21.63 -5.97
CA ASP A 414 9.35 -21.84 -5.52
C ASP A 414 10.21 -20.56 -5.55
N GLY A 415 11.24 -20.52 -4.69
CA GLY A 415 12.13 -19.38 -4.52
C GLY A 415 11.56 -18.20 -3.73
N THR A 416 12.44 -17.30 -3.27
CA THR A 416 12.08 -16.11 -2.47
C THR A 416 12.75 -14.86 -3.05
N GLY A 417 12.01 -14.18 -3.93
CA GLY A 417 12.41 -13.03 -4.73
C GLY A 417 11.86 -11.70 -4.21
N THR A 418 11.98 -11.41 -2.91
CA THR A 418 11.40 -10.21 -2.26
C THR A 418 11.80 -8.88 -2.92
N HIS A 419 12.98 -8.83 -3.56
CA HIS A 419 13.42 -7.68 -4.34
C HIS A 419 12.53 -7.38 -5.55
N TYR A 420 12.05 -8.39 -6.28
CA TYR A 420 11.06 -8.22 -7.35
C TYR A 420 9.73 -7.72 -6.79
N ALA A 421 9.28 -8.30 -5.68
CA ALA A 421 8.05 -7.88 -5.02
C ALA A 421 8.09 -6.41 -4.59
N MET A 422 9.21 -5.96 -4.00
CA MET A 422 9.42 -4.57 -3.63
C MET A 422 9.52 -3.64 -4.85
N LYS A 423 10.12 -4.11 -5.96
CA LYS A 423 10.18 -3.36 -7.23
C LYS A 423 8.78 -3.10 -7.77
N TRP A 424 7.93 -4.12 -7.83
CA TRP A 424 6.53 -3.97 -8.24
C TRP A 424 5.74 -3.10 -7.26
N ALA A 425 5.89 -3.32 -5.95
CA ALA A 425 5.20 -2.53 -4.93
C ALA A 425 5.47 -1.03 -5.04
N LEU A 426 6.71 -0.63 -5.33
CA LEU A 426 7.08 0.75 -5.57
C LEU A 426 6.60 1.25 -6.95
N ALA A 427 6.77 0.44 -8.00
CA ALA A 427 6.37 0.81 -9.36
C ALA A 427 4.88 1.12 -9.46
N LEU A 428 4.03 0.33 -8.79
CA LEU A 428 2.57 0.49 -8.79
C LEU A 428 2.07 1.62 -7.88
N LEU A 429 2.97 2.32 -7.18
CA LEU A 429 2.66 3.56 -6.46
C LEU A 429 3.32 4.78 -7.11
N ASN A 430 4.05 4.58 -8.22
CA ASN A 430 4.75 5.63 -8.92
C ASN A 430 3.84 6.31 -9.95
N PRO A 431 3.73 7.66 -9.96
CA PRO A 431 2.96 8.40 -10.96
C PRO A 431 3.36 8.10 -12.40
N SER A 432 4.60 7.63 -12.66
CA SER A 432 4.99 7.22 -14.01
C SER A 432 4.18 6.03 -14.54
N ALA A 433 3.51 5.27 -13.67
CA ALA A 433 2.62 4.17 -14.06
C ALA A 433 1.20 4.62 -14.37
N ASN A 434 0.86 5.91 -14.19
CA ASN A 434 -0.52 6.38 -14.33
C ASN A 434 -1.10 6.14 -15.73
N ALA A 435 -0.35 6.42 -16.81
CA ALA A 435 -0.79 6.10 -18.18
C ALA A 435 -0.98 4.59 -18.43
N THR A 436 -0.38 3.73 -17.60
CA THR A 436 -0.64 2.28 -17.66
C THR A 436 -1.96 1.93 -16.99
N PHE A 437 -2.30 2.60 -15.87
CA PHE A 437 -3.55 2.39 -15.16
C PHE A 437 -4.74 2.97 -15.94
N GLU A 438 -4.57 4.11 -16.62
CA GLU A 438 -5.56 4.64 -17.57
C GLU A 438 -5.87 3.60 -18.66
N ALA A 439 -4.86 3.01 -19.29
CA ALA A 439 -5.06 1.95 -20.28
C ALA A 439 -5.72 0.68 -19.68
N MET A 440 -5.39 0.31 -18.44
CA MET A 440 -6.07 -0.80 -17.75
C MET A 440 -7.56 -0.52 -17.51
N GLU A 441 -7.91 0.73 -17.25
CA GLU A 441 -9.29 1.14 -17.05
C GLU A 441 -10.08 1.12 -18.36
N GLU A 442 -9.48 1.61 -19.45
CA GLU A 442 -10.06 1.54 -20.80
C GLU A 442 -10.40 0.08 -21.20
N ASP A 443 -9.57 -0.88 -20.79
CA ASP A 443 -9.77 -2.32 -21.00
C ASP A 443 -10.66 -2.99 -19.94
N GLY A 444 -11.17 -2.23 -18.96
CA GLY A 444 -12.09 -2.73 -17.92
C GLY A 444 -11.43 -3.60 -16.84
N LEU A 445 -10.10 -3.53 -16.68
CA LEU A 445 -9.34 -4.32 -15.71
C LEU A 445 -9.29 -3.68 -14.31
N ILE A 446 -9.43 -2.36 -14.22
CA ILE A 446 -9.52 -1.62 -12.95
C ILE A 446 -10.75 -0.71 -12.93
N PRO A 447 -11.27 -0.35 -11.74
CA PRO A 447 -12.39 0.59 -11.62
C PRO A 447 -12.08 2.01 -12.13
N GLU A 448 -13.06 2.68 -12.75
CA GLU A 448 -12.98 4.05 -13.27
C GLU A 448 -12.47 5.06 -12.24
N GLU A 449 -12.89 4.93 -10.98
CA GLU A 449 -12.47 5.79 -9.86
C GLU A 449 -10.97 5.74 -9.55
N PHE A 450 -10.25 4.76 -10.11
CA PHE A 450 -8.80 4.59 -9.93
C PHE A 450 -7.98 4.74 -11.22
N ALA A 451 -8.59 5.17 -12.34
CA ALA A 451 -7.87 5.44 -13.59
C ALA A 451 -6.71 6.46 -13.40
N ASN A 452 -6.94 7.47 -12.57
CA ASN A 452 -5.97 8.53 -12.26
C ASN A 452 -4.93 8.14 -11.19
N ARG A 453 -4.84 6.85 -10.87
CA ARG A 453 -3.84 6.30 -9.95
C ARG A 453 -2.66 5.75 -10.77
N PRO A 454 -1.44 5.71 -10.22
CA PRO A 454 -1.03 6.26 -8.94
C PRO A 454 -0.98 7.80 -8.96
N ALA A 455 -1.48 8.44 -7.91
CA ALA A 455 -1.54 9.89 -7.80
C ALA A 455 -0.15 10.54 -7.80
N ALA A 456 -0.05 11.76 -8.33
CA ALA A 456 1.19 12.54 -8.41
C ALA A 456 1.88 12.70 -7.04
N TRP A 457 3.21 12.78 -7.02
CA TRP A 457 3.97 13.01 -5.77
C TRP A 457 3.63 14.31 -5.05
N THR A 458 3.11 15.30 -5.79
CA THR A 458 2.67 16.59 -5.25
C THR A 458 1.26 16.55 -4.67
N ASP A 459 0.52 15.44 -4.83
CA ASP A 459 -0.80 15.27 -4.24
C ASP A 459 -0.67 15.06 -2.72
N THR A 460 -1.06 16.07 -1.95
CA THR A 460 -1.04 16.02 -0.49
C THR A 460 -2.27 15.34 0.10
N GLU A 461 -3.29 15.05 -0.72
CA GLU A 461 -4.51 14.34 -0.28
C GLU A 461 -4.36 12.82 -0.33
N THR A 462 -3.40 12.32 -1.11
CA THR A 462 -3.12 10.90 -1.26
C THR A 462 -1.94 10.47 -0.39
N VAL A 463 -2.15 9.44 0.43
CA VAL A 463 -1.10 8.78 1.21
C VAL A 463 -0.84 7.40 0.62
N LYS A 464 0.43 7.06 0.43
CA LYS A 464 0.87 5.83 -0.22
C LYS A 464 1.52 4.90 0.80
N TYR A 465 1.11 3.63 0.80
CA TYR A 465 1.57 2.61 1.74
C TYR A 465 2.09 1.38 1.02
N ILE A 466 3.20 0.84 1.51
CA ILE A 466 3.68 -0.50 1.15
C ILE A 466 3.61 -1.35 2.41
N ILE A 467 2.85 -2.44 2.38
CA ILE A 467 2.84 -3.45 3.46
C ILE A 467 3.51 -4.68 2.88
N LEU A 468 4.75 -4.91 3.29
CA LEU A 468 5.55 -6.02 2.78
C LEU A 468 5.77 -7.07 3.86
N MET A 469 5.38 -8.31 3.55
CA MET A 469 5.57 -9.46 4.44
C MET A 469 6.50 -10.47 3.80
N THR A 470 7.40 -11.07 4.60
CA THR A 470 8.19 -12.25 4.20
C THR A 470 8.44 -13.16 5.38
N ASP A 471 8.53 -14.46 5.12
CA ASP A 471 8.97 -15.48 6.09
C ASP A 471 10.40 -15.97 5.84
N GLY A 472 10.96 -15.63 4.68
CA GLY A 472 12.19 -16.22 4.16
C GLY A 472 13.31 -15.23 3.95
N GLN A 473 14.50 -15.76 3.68
CA GLN A 473 15.62 -14.96 3.20
C GLN A 473 15.48 -14.72 1.70
N ILE A 474 15.93 -13.55 1.24
CA ILE A 474 16.09 -13.30 -0.18
C ILE A 474 17.13 -14.28 -0.74
N THR A 475 16.71 -15.09 -1.71
CA THR A 475 17.54 -16.15 -2.32
C THR A 475 18.22 -15.69 -3.61
N GLU A 476 19.20 -16.46 -4.08
CA GLU A 476 19.74 -16.34 -5.43
C GLU A 476 18.66 -16.53 -6.51
N GLN A 477 18.90 -15.99 -7.70
CA GLN A 477 18.07 -16.29 -8.87
C GLN A 477 18.83 -17.24 -9.78
N VAL A 478 18.19 -18.36 -10.11
CA VAL A 478 18.73 -19.40 -10.99
C VAL A 478 17.83 -19.60 -12.20
N ARG A 479 18.38 -20.12 -13.29
CA ARG A 479 17.65 -20.58 -14.47
C ARG A 479 18.21 -21.93 -14.92
N PRO A 480 17.41 -22.78 -15.60
CA PRO A 480 17.97 -23.89 -16.37
C PRO A 480 18.98 -23.36 -17.40
N LYS A 481 20.04 -24.11 -17.69
CA LYS A 481 20.97 -23.83 -18.79
C LYS A 481 20.27 -23.95 -20.14
N GLU A 482 19.55 -25.06 -20.31
CA GLU A 482 18.66 -25.33 -21.43
C GLU A 482 17.24 -25.05 -20.96
N THR A 483 16.75 -23.86 -21.30
CA THR A 483 15.50 -23.33 -20.78
C THR A 483 14.28 -24.02 -21.41
N LEU A 484 14.40 -24.51 -22.65
CA LEU A 484 13.38 -25.30 -23.38
C LEU A 484 13.41 -26.81 -23.08
N HIS A 485 14.32 -27.27 -22.20
CA HIS A 485 14.48 -28.69 -21.93
C HIS A 485 13.19 -29.35 -21.38
N PRO A 486 12.70 -30.47 -21.93
CA PRO A 486 11.36 -31.05 -21.65
C PRO A 486 11.18 -31.58 -20.22
N LYS A 487 12.26 -31.73 -19.46
CA LYS A 487 12.21 -32.05 -18.02
C LYS A 487 11.94 -30.83 -17.12
N ASN A 488 12.05 -29.59 -17.61
CA ASN A 488 11.83 -28.39 -16.80
C ASN A 488 10.40 -28.28 -16.21
N PRO A 489 9.34 -28.76 -16.88
CA PRO A 489 7.98 -28.77 -16.33
C PRO A 489 7.70 -29.89 -15.32
N THR A 490 8.57 -30.90 -15.20
CA THR A 490 8.28 -32.14 -14.42
C THR A 490 9.36 -32.53 -13.43
N ASN A 491 10.58 -32.02 -13.55
CA ASN A 491 11.73 -32.38 -12.73
C ASN A 491 12.45 -31.14 -12.21
N GLU A 492 12.68 -31.12 -10.90
CA GLU A 492 13.33 -30.02 -10.21
C GLU A 492 14.83 -29.94 -10.53
N LEU A 493 15.38 -28.72 -10.64
CA LEU A 493 16.79 -28.54 -10.97
C LEU A 493 17.73 -29.06 -9.87
N ASN A 494 17.41 -28.83 -8.60
CA ASN A 494 18.30 -29.22 -7.51
C ASN A 494 18.28 -30.74 -7.23
N GLU A 495 17.35 -31.50 -7.82
CA GLU A 495 17.24 -32.95 -7.68
C GLU A 495 17.71 -33.66 -8.96
N GLY A 496 19.00 -34.05 -8.98
CA GLY A 496 19.57 -34.83 -10.10
C GLY A 496 19.90 -34.03 -11.37
N ARG A 497 19.59 -32.72 -11.40
CA ARG A 497 19.85 -31.80 -12.53
C ARG A 497 20.61 -30.53 -12.10
N LYS A 498 21.37 -30.61 -10.99
CA LYS A 498 21.98 -29.43 -10.37
C LYS A 498 23.01 -28.76 -11.28
N ASP A 499 23.67 -29.55 -12.11
CA ASP A 499 24.63 -29.06 -13.11
C ASP A 499 23.93 -28.43 -14.32
N ASP A 500 22.61 -28.60 -14.48
CA ASP A 500 21.78 -28.03 -15.55
C ASP A 500 21.27 -26.62 -15.20
N ARG A 501 21.81 -25.97 -14.15
CA ARG A 501 21.39 -24.62 -13.74
C ARG A 501 22.50 -23.59 -13.82
N THR A 502 22.11 -22.36 -14.10
CA THR A 502 22.97 -21.17 -14.07
C THR A 502 22.44 -20.19 -13.03
N GLN A 503 23.32 -19.64 -12.21
CA GLN A 503 22.96 -18.56 -11.31
C GLN A 503 23.02 -17.22 -12.06
N ILE A 504 21.87 -16.54 -12.15
CA ILE A 504 21.75 -15.23 -12.79
C ILE A 504 22.17 -14.13 -11.81
N THR A 505 21.75 -14.23 -10.55
CA THR A 505 22.16 -13.30 -9.49
C THR A 505 22.37 -13.99 -8.17
N SER A 506 23.33 -13.50 -7.37
CA SER A 506 23.56 -13.98 -6.01
C SER A 506 22.51 -13.42 -5.04
N ALA A 507 22.29 -14.13 -3.93
CA ALA A 507 21.47 -13.64 -2.82
C ALA A 507 21.92 -12.24 -2.33
N SER A 508 23.24 -12.01 -2.22
CA SER A 508 23.79 -10.70 -1.82
C SER A 508 23.43 -9.57 -2.80
N THR A 509 23.45 -9.86 -4.11
CA THR A 509 23.04 -8.89 -5.14
C THR A 509 21.55 -8.57 -5.01
N ASN A 510 20.73 -9.59 -4.75
CA ASN A 510 19.29 -9.43 -4.61
C ASN A 510 18.90 -8.65 -3.35
N VAL A 511 19.62 -8.87 -2.24
CA VAL A 511 19.47 -8.04 -1.03
C VAL A 511 19.84 -6.58 -1.30
N ASN A 512 20.91 -6.31 -2.06
CA ASN A 512 21.25 -4.95 -2.46
C ASN A 512 20.16 -4.31 -3.33
N ARG A 513 19.60 -5.06 -4.30
CA ARG A 513 18.47 -4.60 -5.13
C ARG A 513 17.23 -4.28 -4.28
N PHE A 514 16.91 -5.12 -3.30
CA PHE A 514 15.84 -4.87 -2.34
C PHE A 514 16.08 -3.56 -1.59
N TYR A 515 17.26 -3.34 -1.03
CA TYR A 515 17.59 -2.09 -0.34
C TYR A 515 17.54 -0.88 -1.26
N THR A 516 17.98 -0.98 -2.51
CA THR A 516 17.85 0.09 -3.49
C THR A 516 16.38 0.50 -3.68
N GLN A 517 15.48 -0.47 -3.83
CA GLN A 517 14.04 -0.19 -3.96
C GLN A 517 13.46 0.42 -2.68
N CYS A 518 13.82 -0.09 -1.50
CA CYS A 518 13.42 0.52 -0.22
C CYS A 518 13.92 1.96 -0.07
N ASN A 519 15.16 2.25 -0.47
CA ASN A 519 15.72 3.60 -0.40
C ASN A 519 15.07 4.56 -1.41
N LEU A 520 14.71 4.07 -2.59
CA LEU A 520 13.89 4.82 -3.53
C LEU A 520 12.51 5.12 -2.92
N ALA A 521 11.82 4.12 -2.37
CA ALA A 521 10.51 4.31 -1.75
C ALA A 521 10.56 5.31 -0.58
N LYS A 522 11.58 5.23 0.29
CA LYS A 522 11.78 6.15 1.44
C LYS A 522 12.19 7.58 1.08
N ASN A 523 12.33 7.93 -0.21
CA ASN A 523 12.64 9.29 -0.57
C ASN A 523 11.54 10.24 -0.07
N PRO A 524 11.86 11.28 0.74
CA PRO A 524 10.86 12.19 1.29
C PRO A 524 9.95 12.85 0.24
N SER A 525 10.43 13.02 -1.00
CA SER A 525 9.61 13.60 -2.07
C SER A 525 8.49 12.69 -2.57
N ARG A 526 8.47 11.40 -2.19
CA ARG A 526 7.47 10.42 -2.64
C ARG A 526 6.36 10.16 -1.62
N ASN A 527 6.58 10.55 -0.36
CA ASN A 527 5.62 10.37 0.74
C ASN A 527 5.06 8.94 0.88
N ILE A 528 5.92 7.92 0.75
CA ILE A 528 5.55 6.50 0.90
C ILE A 528 5.91 6.01 2.32
N ILE A 529 4.95 5.38 2.98
CA ILE A 529 5.15 4.72 4.28
C ILE A 529 5.28 3.21 4.05
N ILE A 530 6.42 2.64 4.45
CA ILE A 530 6.74 1.22 4.29
C ILE A 530 6.61 0.51 5.63
N TYR A 531 5.58 -0.32 5.73
CA TYR A 531 5.38 -1.32 6.76
C TYR A 531 6.05 -2.63 6.34
N THR A 532 6.84 -3.21 7.23
CA THR A 532 7.45 -4.53 6.98
C THR A 532 7.11 -5.52 8.09
N ILE A 533 6.80 -6.75 7.71
CA ILE A 533 6.42 -7.84 8.61
C ILE A 533 7.39 -9.01 8.37
N ALA A 534 8.22 -9.32 9.36
CA ALA A 534 9.05 -10.51 9.37
C ALA A 534 8.30 -11.66 10.05
N PHE A 535 7.72 -12.57 9.26
CA PHE A 535 6.79 -13.60 9.71
C PHE A 535 7.49 -14.94 9.94
N ASP A 536 7.71 -15.33 11.20
CA ASP A 536 8.50 -16.52 11.57
C ASP A 536 9.86 -16.59 10.84
N ALA A 537 10.43 -15.41 10.55
CA ALA A 537 11.58 -15.26 9.68
C ALA A 537 12.92 -15.39 10.43
N PRO A 538 14.01 -15.80 9.75
CA PRO A 538 15.35 -15.87 10.34
C PRO A 538 15.94 -14.47 10.64
N SER A 539 17.05 -14.44 11.38
CA SER A 539 17.69 -13.19 11.84
C SER A 539 18.05 -12.22 10.71
N ASP A 540 18.54 -12.75 9.59
CA ASP A 540 19.02 -11.92 8.48
C ASP A 540 17.83 -11.29 7.75
N ALA A 541 16.76 -12.07 7.52
CA ALA A 541 15.50 -11.57 6.96
C ALA A 541 14.88 -10.50 7.87
N LYS A 542 14.86 -10.70 9.19
CA LYS A 542 14.43 -9.68 10.17
C LYS A 542 15.24 -8.39 10.03
N THR A 543 16.55 -8.49 9.85
CA THR A 543 17.43 -7.33 9.67
C THR A 543 17.17 -6.61 8.35
N GLN A 544 16.96 -7.35 7.27
CA GLN A 544 16.61 -6.81 5.95
C GLN A 544 15.28 -6.05 6.00
N MET A 545 14.25 -6.66 6.58
CA MET A 545 12.92 -6.08 6.73
C MET A 545 12.93 -4.83 7.61
N LYS A 546 13.66 -4.87 8.73
CA LYS A 546 13.85 -3.71 9.61
C LYS A 546 14.53 -2.53 8.91
N THR A 547 15.52 -2.80 8.07
CA THR A 547 16.24 -1.78 7.28
C THR A 547 15.36 -1.14 6.21
N CYS A 548 14.43 -1.91 5.63
CA CYS A 548 13.52 -1.43 4.60
C CYS A 548 12.40 -0.53 5.16
N ALA A 549 11.89 -0.82 6.36
CA ALA A 549 10.80 -0.07 7.00
C ALA A 549 11.08 1.44 7.08
N SER A 550 10.03 2.27 6.98
CA SER A 550 10.16 3.74 7.06
C SER A 550 10.64 4.22 8.44
N SER A 551 10.30 3.51 9.50
CA SER A 551 10.84 3.75 10.85
C SER A 551 10.75 2.49 11.71
N ALA A 552 11.30 2.54 12.93
CA ALA A 552 11.20 1.44 13.89
C ALA A 552 9.74 1.08 14.26
N SER A 553 8.79 2.03 14.20
CA SER A 553 7.37 1.77 14.46
C SER A 553 6.64 1.12 13.29
N HIS A 554 7.27 1.05 12.11
CA HIS A 554 6.72 0.42 10.91
C HIS A 554 7.29 -0.99 10.67
N PHE A 555 8.15 -1.49 11.56
CA PHE A 555 8.71 -2.84 11.49
C PHE A 555 8.04 -3.75 12.52
N PHE A 556 7.56 -4.90 12.07
CA PHE A 556 6.88 -5.90 12.89
C PHE A 556 7.56 -7.26 12.76
N VAL A 557 7.61 -7.98 13.88
CA VAL A 557 7.93 -9.40 13.91
C VAL A 557 6.67 -10.12 14.35
N ALA A 558 6.28 -11.14 13.61
CA ALA A 558 5.08 -11.91 13.89
C ALA A 558 5.39 -13.41 13.77
N GLY A 559 4.65 -14.24 14.48
CA GLY A 559 4.49 -15.65 14.19
C GLY A 559 3.03 -15.99 13.88
N THR A 560 2.72 -17.29 13.74
CA THR A 560 1.38 -17.76 13.34
C THR A 560 0.25 -17.37 14.29
N LYS A 561 0.54 -17.01 15.54
CA LYS A 561 -0.47 -16.68 16.56
C LYS A 561 -0.85 -15.20 16.60
N ASP A 562 0.03 -14.33 16.13
CA ASP A 562 -0.03 -12.88 16.31
C ASP A 562 -0.02 -12.11 14.98
N ILE A 563 0.17 -12.77 13.84
CA ILE A 563 0.10 -12.14 12.50
C ILE A 563 -1.21 -11.38 12.26
N ALA A 564 -2.34 -11.91 12.73
CA ALA A 564 -3.64 -11.25 12.63
C ALA A 564 -3.71 -9.94 13.43
N GLU A 565 -3.07 -9.90 14.60
CA GLU A 565 -2.99 -8.69 15.42
C GLU A 565 -2.08 -7.64 14.76
N VAL A 566 -0.95 -8.05 14.19
CA VAL A 566 -0.05 -7.17 13.45
C VAL A 566 -0.75 -6.50 12.28
N PHE A 567 -1.44 -7.28 11.43
CA PHE A 567 -2.23 -6.73 10.33
C PHE A 567 -3.33 -5.77 10.82
N SER A 568 -4.03 -6.12 11.90
CA SER A 568 -5.05 -5.25 12.50
C SER A 568 -4.48 -3.94 13.04
N ASN A 569 -3.27 -3.98 13.63
CA ASN A 569 -2.56 -2.80 14.11
C ASN A 569 -2.20 -1.86 12.96
N ILE A 570 -1.66 -2.39 11.86
CA ILE A 570 -1.31 -1.60 10.67
C ILE A 570 -2.56 -0.97 10.07
N ALA A 571 -3.66 -1.73 9.90
CA ALA A 571 -4.91 -1.20 9.38
C ALA A 571 -5.47 -0.05 10.23
N ARG A 572 -5.39 -0.14 11.57
CA ARG A 572 -5.80 0.96 12.46
C ARG A 572 -4.97 2.22 12.23
N GLN A 573 -3.64 2.09 12.13
CA GLN A 573 -2.76 3.24 11.90
C GLN A 573 -3.01 3.92 10.55
N ILE A 574 -3.41 3.16 9.52
CA ILE A 574 -3.79 3.72 8.22
C ILE A 574 -5.10 4.51 8.31
N ASN A 575 -6.05 4.03 9.11
CA ASN A 575 -7.40 4.63 9.23
C ASN A 575 -7.52 5.72 10.31
N GLU A 576 -6.47 6.05 11.07
CA GLU A 576 -6.58 6.98 12.20
C GLU A 576 -6.88 8.44 11.78
N LEU A 577 -7.96 8.98 12.36
CA LEU A 577 -8.37 10.39 12.28
C LEU A 577 -7.38 11.29 13.04
N LYS A 578 -6.92 12.37 12.41
CA LYS A 578 -6.07 13.38 13.06
C LYS A 578 -6.91 14.49 13.67
N LEU A 579 -6.83 14.66 14.99
CA LEU A 579 -7.23 15.91 15.64
C LEU A 579 -6.23 17.01 15.28
N VAL A 580 -6.73 18.19 14.90
CA VAL A 580 -5.93 19.40 14.68
C VAL A 580 -6.28 20.38 15.79
N ASN A 581 -5.36 20.58 16.73
CA ASN A 581 -5.51 21.53 17.82
C ASN A 581 -5.41 22.98 17.35
#